data_AF-A0A1C8FMG0-F1
#
_entry.id   AF-A0A1C8FMG0-F1
#
_cell.length_a   1.000
_cell.length_b   1.000
_cell.length_c   1.000
_cell.angle_alpha   90.00
_cell.angle_beta   90.00
_cell.angle_gamma   90.00
#
_symmetry.space_group_name_H-M   'P 1'
#
loop_
_entity.id
_entity.type
_entity.pdbx_description
1 polymer ?
#
loop_
_entity_poly.entity_id
_entity_poly.type
_entity_poly.pdbx_seq_one_letter_code
_entity_poly.pdbx_strand_id
1 'polypeptide(L)'
;MNMSITVTNGASAVVKVAISTWQKDGNDDFWSLDQGASDTWKRSDPRGYLMAVQDKSRTTEYYVSCNSAIVIEDNLVKDHGRTLNPLIAAGQKNVANA
;
A
#
# COMPACT_ATOMS: atom_id res chain seq x y z
N MET A 1 1.36 20.16 11.20
CA MET A 1 0.36 19.13 10.84
C MET A 1 1.07 17.80 10.89
N ASN A 2 0.55 16.83 11.64
CA ASN A 2 1.15 15.49 11.67
C ASN A 2 0.70 14.75 10.42
N MET A 3 1.64 14.49 9.51
CA MET A 3 1.39 13.73 8.29
C MET A 3 1.55 12.23 8.58
N SER A 4 0.55 11.46 8.17
CA SER A 4 0.51 10.02 8.34
C SER A 4 -0.30 9.37 7.24
N ILE A 5 0.03 8.11 6.95
CA ILE A 5 -0.73 7.26 6.05
C ILE A 5 -1.61 6.35 6.91
N THR A 6 -2.91 6.39 6.70
CA THR A 6 -3.85 5.44 7.34
C THR A 6 -4.23 4.38 6.33
N VAL A 7 -4.20 3.10 6.72
CA VAL A 7 -4.63 1.98 5.87
C VAL A 7 -5.71 1.20 6.59
N THR A 8 -6.82 0.97 5.90
CA THR A 8 -7.93 0.15 6.38
C THR A 8 -8.07 -1.07 5.49
N ASN A 9 -8.16 -2.26 6.10
CA ASN A 9 -8.49 -3.48 5.40
C ASN A 9 -10.02 -3.62 5.31
N GLY A 10 -10.59 -3.29 4.15
CA GLY A 10 -11.99 -3.55 3.82
C GLY A 10 -12.21 -4.87 3.06
N ALA A 11 -11.14 -5.63 2.79
CA ALA A 11 -11.22 -6.90 2.09
C ALA A 11 -11.81 -8.01 2.98
N SER A 12 -12.24 -9.08 2.35
CA SER A 12 -12.85 -10.25 3.02
C SER A 12 -11.86 -11.13 3.78
N ALA A 13 -10.56 -10.87 3.67
CA ALA A 13 -9.48 -11.67 4.24
C ALA A 13 -8.42 -10.78 4.90
N VAL A 14 -7.55 -11.40 5.70
CA VAL A 14 -6.35 -10.74 6.24
C VAL A 14 -5.46 -10.29 5.08
N VAL A 15 -5.02 -9.04 5.14
CA VAL A 15 -4.01 -8.47 4.22
C VAL A 15 -2.76 -8.13 5.00
N LYS A 16 -1.61 -8.18 4.32
CA LYS A 16 -0.37 -7.64 4.89
C LYS A 16 0.06 -6.40 4.14
N VAL A 17 0.47 -5.38 4.88
CA VAL A 17 0.83 -4.08 4.32
C VAL A 17 2.23 -3.71 4.80
N ALA A 18 3.07 -3.32 3.86
CA ALA A 18 4.36 -2.72 4.12
C ALA A 18 4.38 -1.31 3.49
N ILE A 19 4.92 -0.32 4.21
CA ILE A 19 5.09 1.04 3.69
C ILE A 19 6.56 1.40 3.83
N SER A 20 7.18 1.71 2.70
CA SER A 20 8.60 2.05 2.61
C SER A 20 8.96 3.19 3.55
N THR A 21 10.24 3.28 3.87
CA THR A 21 10.80 4.27 4.77
C THR A 21 11.79 5.15 4.02
N TRP A 22 11.81 6.45 4.32
CA TRP A 22 13.02 7.23 4.12
C TRP A 22 13.92 7.09 5.35
N GLN A 23 15.16 7.58 5.28
CA GLN A 23 16.24 7.35 6.24
C GLN A 23 15.85 7.15 7.73
N LYS A 24 15.03 8.05 8.30
CA LYS A 24 14.67 8.06 9.74
C LYS A 24 13.27 7.52 10.04
N ASP A 25 12.56 7.00 9.04
CA ASP A 25 11.26 6.39 9.27
C ASP A 25 11.47 5.00 9.91
N GLY A 26 10.46 4.50 10.63
CA GLY A 26 10.56 3.28 11.45
C GLY A 26 10.78 1.98 10.65
N ASN A 27 10.02 0.93 10.97
CA ASN A 27 10.10 -0.33 10.23
C ASN A 27 9.29 -0.27 8.92
N ASP A 28 9.75 -0.96 7.87
CA ASP A 28 9.08 -1.21 6.59
C ASP A 28 8.61 -2.67 6.41
N ASP A 29 8.71 -3.50 7.46
CA ASP A 29 8.18 -4.86 7.48
C ASP A 29 6.67 -4.92 7.23
N PHE A 30 6.23 -6.08 6.72
CA PHE A 30 4.82 -6.38 6.53
C PHE A 30 4.08 -6.50 7.86
N TRP A 31 3.04 -5.70 8.02
CA TRP A 31 2.10 -5.73 9.13
C TRP A 31 0.78 -6.36 8.71
N SER A 32 0.22 -7.24 9.53
CA SER A 32 -1.05 -7.91 9.21
C SER A 32 -2.24 -7.09 9.70
N LEU A 33 -3.24 -6.91 8.85
CA LEU A 33 -4.50 -6.26 9.19
C LEU A 33 -5.64 -7.27 8.99
N ASP A 34 -6.36 -7.57 10.07
CA ASP A 34 -7.59 -8.35 10.00
C ASP A 34 -8.68 -7.60 9.23
N GLN A 35 -9.72 -8.32 8.79
CA GLN A 35 -10.86 -7.70 8.12
C GLN A 35 -11.50 -6.63 9.01
N GLY A 36 -11.67 -5.42 8.46
CA GLY A 36 -12.20 -4.25 9.16
C GLY A 36 -11.20 -3.50 10.03
N ALA A 37 -9.99 -4.03 10.22
CA ALA A 37 -8.95 -3.37 11.00
C ALA A 37 -8.28 -2.24 10.21
N SER A 38 -7.72 -1.27 10.93
CA SER A 38 -6.92 -0.19 10.37
C SER A 38 -5.68 0.08 11.23
N ASP A 39 -4.66 0.64 10.59
CA ASP A 39 -3.45 1.10 11.27
C ASP A 39 -2.89 2.36 10.58
N THR A 40 -1.93 3.02 11.24
CA THR A 40 -1.37 4.30 10.82
C THR A 40 0.15 4.29 10.85
N TRP A 41 0.75 4.64 9.72
CA TRP A 41 2.18 4.81 9.58
C TRP A 41 2.54 6.29 9.65
N LYS A 42 3.43 6.65 10.58
CA LYS A 42 4.08 7.97 10.61
C LYS A 42 5.06 8.04 9.44
N ARG A 43 4.68 8.78 8.41
CA ARG A 43 5.32 8.86 7.10
C ARG A 43 5.13 10.28 6.58
N SER A 44 6.02 11.19 7.00
CA SER A 44 5.85 12.62 6.83
C SER A 44 6.64 13.24 5.68
N ASP A 45 7.42 12.44 4.94
CA ASP A 45 8.19 12.96 3.82
C ASP A 45 7.27 13.31 2.64
N PRO A 46 7.32 14.55 2.13
CA PRO A 46 6.41 15.03 1.09
C PRO A 46 6.61 14.37 -0.27
N ARG A 47 7.72 13.64 -0.49
CA ARG A 47 7.94 12.90 -1.74
C ARG A 47 7.00 11.70 -1.88
N GLY A 48 6.36 11.28 -0.79
CA GLY A 48 5.53 10.09 -0.75
C GLY A 48 6.35 8.81 -0.58
N TYR A 49 5.67 7.68 -0.74
CA TYR A 49 6.14 6.37 -0.32
C TYR A 49 5.64 5.28 -1.27
N LEU A 50 6.29 4.11 -1.20
CA LEU A 50 5.80 2.89 -1.81
C LEU A 50 5.04 2.09 -0.75
N MET A 51 3.86 1.63 -1.11
CA MET A 51 3.06 0.70 -0.30
C MET A 51 2.95 -0.62 -1.03
N ALA A 52 3.36 -1.70 -0.38
CA ALA A 52 3.13 -3.06 -0.85
C ALA A 52 1.95 -3.67 -0.09
N VAL A 53 0.97 -4.18 -0.82
CA VAL A 53 -0.16 -4.93 -0.28
C VAL A 53 0.00 -6.38 -0.71
N GLN A 54 0.07 -7.28 0.26
CA GLN A 54 0.04 -8.71 0.06
C GLN A 54 -1.34 -9.26 0.44
N ASP A 55 -2.06 -9.75 -0.56
CA ASP A 55 -3.36 -10.41 -0.42
C ASP A 55 -3.26 -11.83 -0.99
N LYS A 56 -3.67 -12.84 -0.20
CA LYS A 56 -3.58 -14.25 -0.60
C LYS A 56 -2.15 -14.65 -1.03
N SER A 57 -1.88 -14.71 -2.33
CA SER A 57 -0.59 -15.08 -2.94
C SER A 57 -0.03 -14.02 -3.88
N ARG A 58 -0.58 -12.80 -3.86
CA ARG A 58 -0.16 -11.69 -4.72
C ARG A 58 0.39 -10.57 -3.85
N THR A 59 1.46 -9.95 -4.33
CA THR A 59 1.96 -8.69 -3.79
C THR A 59 1.80 -7.63 -4.88
N THR A 60 1.12 -6.54 -4.54
CA THR A 60 0.86 -5.42 -5.45
C THR A 60 1.39 -4.12 -4.84
N GLU A 61 2.10 -3.33 -5.62
CA GLU A 61 2.75 -2.11 -5.17
C GLU A 61 2.03 -0.86 -5.67
N TYR A 62 1.98 0.16 -4.82
CA TYR A 62 1.30 1.43 -5.07
C TYR A 62 2.16 2.60 -4.61
N TYR A 63 2.03 3.73 -5.30
CA TYR A 63 2.50 5.02 -4.76
C TYR A 63 1.43 5.58 -3.81
N VAL A 64 1.87 6.11 -2.67
CA VAL A 64 1.01 6.76 -1.67
C VAL A 64 1.66 8.06 -1.17
N SER A 65 0.86 9.09 -0.91
CA SER A 65 1.32 10.36 -0.35
C SER A 65 1.39 10.29 1.18
N CYS A 66 2.16 11.19 1.79
CA CYS A 66 2.34 11.28 3.25
C CYS A 66 1.07 11.59 4.06
N ASN A 67 -0.06 11.83 3.39
CA ASN A 67 -1.37 12.06 3.98
C ASN A 67 -2.45 11.10 3.45
N SER A 68 -2.08 10.03 2.75
CA SER A 68 -3.01 9.09 2.14
C SER A 68 -3.95 8.43 3.15
N ALA A 69 -5.18 8.18 2.70
CA ALA A 69 -6.23 7.47 3.42
C ALA A 69 -6.64 6.25 2.58
N ILE A 70 -5.97 5.13 2.83
CA ILE A 70 -6.04 3.93 2.01
C ILE A 70 -7.14 2.99 2.49
N VAL A 71 -7.93 2.49 1.54
CA VAL A 71 -8.86 1.37 1.75
C VAL A 71 -8.51 0.25 0.77
N ILE A 72 -8.20 -0.92 1.30
CA ILE A 72 -7.94 -2.14 0.53
C ILE A 72 -9.25 -2.92 0.43
N GLU A 73 -9.69 -3.22 -0.79
CA GLU A 73 -10.85 -4.07 -1.08
C GLU A 73 -10.37 -5.33 -1.82
N ASP A 74 -11.22 -6.34 -1.98
CA ASP A 74 -10.83 -7.65 -2.55
C ASP A 74 -10.18 -7.57 -3.95
N ASN A 75 -10.47 -6.53 -4.73
CA ASN A 75 -10.00 -6.40 -6.12
C ASN A 75 -9.34 -5.06 -6.46
N LEU A 76 -9.29 -4.12 -5.52
CA LEU A 76 -8.78 -2.77 -5.77
C LEU A 76 -8.29 -2.11 -4.48
N VAL A 77 -7.52 -1.04 -4.64
CA VAL A 77 -7.07 -0.18 -3.55
C VAL A 77 -7.51 1.24 -3.85
N LYS A 78 -8.03 1.96 -2.85
CA LYS A 78 -8.45 3.36 -2.96
C LYS A 78 -7.60 4.26 -2.07
N ASP A 79 -7.31 5.46 -2.52
CA ASP A 79 -6.80 6.57 -1.72
C ASP A 79 -7.83 7.71 -1.72
N HIS A 80 -8.33 8.09 -0.54
CA HIS A 80 -9.42 9.06 -0.39
C HIS A 80 -10.62 8.77 -1.30
N GLY A 81 -10.98 7.48 -1.43
CA GLY A 81 -12.07 7.00 -2.27
C GLY A 81 -11.76 6.88 -3.76
N ARG A 82 -10.57 7.28 -4.23
CA ARG A 82 -10.15 7.16 -5.63
C ARG A 82 -9.31 5.90 -5.83
N THR A 83 -9.64 5.09 -6.83
CA THR A 83 -8.87 3.87 -7.13
C THR A 83 -7.43 4.20 -7.53
N LEU A 84 -6.48 3.51 -6.89
CA LEU A 84 -5.07 3.54 -7.27
C LEU A 84 -4.79 2.50 -8.35
N ASN A 85 -3.91 2.86 -9.28
CA ASN A 85 -3.34 1.91 -10.22
C ASN A 85 -2.08 1.28 -9.62
N PRO A 86 -1.91 -0.05 -9.73
CA PRO A 86 -0.66 -0.71 -9.39
C PRO A 86 0.53 -0.13 -10.17
N LEU A 87 1.69 -0.01 -9.53
CA LEU A 87 2.93 0.43 -10.18
C LEU A 87 3.43 -0.57 -11.23
N ILE A 88 3.16 -1.86 -10.99
CA ILE A 88 3.36 -2.93 -11.96
C ILE A 88 2.02 -3.65 -12.11
N ALA A 89 1.22 -3.23 -13.07
CA ALA A 89 0.03 -3.99 -13.45
C ALA A 89 0.47 -5.32 -14.09
N ALA A 90 -0.22 -6.42 -13.77
CA ALA A 90 0.04 -7.76 -14.28
C ALA A 90 0.34 -7.75 -15.79
N GLY A 91 1.60 -8.01 -16.11
CA GLY A 91 2.14 -7.86 -17.45
C GLY A 91 3.66 -7.82 -17.38
N GLN A 92 4.28 -8.97 -17.05
CA GLN A 92 5.59 -9.30 -17.59
C GLN A 92 5.50 -9.04 -19.09
N LYS A 93 5.97 -7.88 -19.55
CA LYS A 93 6.38 -7.73 -20.94
C LYS A 93 7.45 -8.79 -21.11
N ASN A 94 7.11 -9.88 -21.78
CA ASN A 94 8.07 -10.71 -22.47
C ASN A 94 8.88 -9.74 -23.33
N VAL A 95 10.05 -9.33 -22.84
CA VAL A 95 11.10 -8.79 -23.67
C VAL A 95 11.60 -9.98 -24.49
N ALA A 96 10.87 -10.27 -25.57
CA ALA A 96 11.41 -11.04 -26.66
C ALA A 96 12.62 -10.24 -27.15
N ASN A 97 13.81 -10.65 -26.74
CA ASN A 97 15.01 -10.21 -27.41
C ASN A 97 15.13 -10.99 -28.71
N ALA A 98 15.36 -10.19 -29.75
CA ALA A 98 15.52 -10.51 -31.16
C ALA A 98 16.68 -11.48 -31.44
#